data_AF-A0A7S4F4N4-F1
#
_entry.id   AF-A0A7S4F4N4-F1
#
_cell.length_a   1.000
_cell.length_b   1.000
_cell.length_c   1.000
_cell.angle_alpha   90.00
_cell.angle_beta   90.00
_cell.angle_gamma   90.00
#
_symmetry.space_group_name_H-M   'P 1'
#
loop_
_entity.id
_entity.type
_entity.pdbx_description
1 polymer ?
#
loop_
_entity_poly.entity_id
_entity_poly.type
_entity_poly.pdbx_seq_one_letter_code
_entity_poly.pdbx_strand_id
1 'polypeptide(L)'
;AAAAATTMPANRMPKWKRDHAEFQAALRAGRQVSKAVANGTPLPPPPQSSEEWDDRVLCPHCGRKFNANAAERHIPKCTSIMAKPKMLRRGAGGAGPFSKTAAPGR
;
A
#
# COMPACT_ATOMS: atom_id res chain seq x y z
N ALA A 1 -25.74 -19.51 -27.97
CA ALA A 1 -24.45 -18.80 -28.07
C ALA A 1 -24.70 -17.33 -27.80
N ALA A 2 -24.42 -16.85 -26.59
CA ALA A 2 -24.54 -15.44 -26.22
C ALA A 2 -23.14 -14.85 -26.10
N ALA A 3 -22.86 -13.85 -26.93
CA ALA A 3 -21.57 -13.18 -27.02
C ALA A 3 -21.23 -12.47 -25.70
N ALA A 4 -20.08 -12.82 -25.12
CA ALA A 4 -19.47 -12.07 -24.04
C ALA A 4 -19.01 -10.72 -24.57
N ALA A 5 -19.73 -9.66 -24.21
CA ALA A 5 -19.31 -8.29 -24.46
C ALA A 5 -18.11 -7.98 -23.55
N THR A 6 -16.91 -7.99 -24.12
CA THR A 6 -15.69 -7.52 -23.48
C THR A 6 -15.78 -6.00 -23.32
N THR A 7 -16.22 -5.52 -22.16
CA THR A 7 -16.14 -4.11 -21.79
C THR A 7 -14.67 -3.69 -21.73
N MET A 8 -14.21 -2.91 -22.71
CA MET A 8 -12.88 -2.29 -22.69
C MET A 8 -12.80 -1.31 -21.49
N PRO A 9 -11.74 -1.32 -20.67
CA PRO A 9 -11.62 -0.36 -19.58
C PRO A 9 -11.33 1.03 -20.15
N ALA A 10 -12.25 1.96 -19.89
CA ALA A 10 -12.07 3.38 -20.13
C ALA A 10 -10.70 3.83 -19.59
N ASN A 11 -10.04 4.69 -20.38
CA ASN A 11 -8.73 5.32 -20.16
C ASN A 11 -8.57 5.93 -18.75
N ARG A 12 -8.37 5.08 -17.73
CA ARG A 12 -7.86 5.47 -16.42
C ARG A 12 -6.35 5.62 -16.55
N MET A 13 -5.82 6.76 -16.10
CA MET A 13 -4.39 7.00 -16.00
C MET A 13 -3.70 5.76 -15.40
N PRO A 14 -2.68 5.18 -16.06
CA PRO A 14 -1.95 4.05 -15.50
C PRO A 14 -1.41 4.41 -14.11
N LYS A 15 -1.48 3.45 -13.17
CA LYS A 15 -1.00 3.62 -11.79
C LYS A 15 0.36 4.32 -11.71
N TRP A 16 1.30 3.97 -12.59
CA TRP A 16 2.64 4.57 -12.62
C TRP A 16 2.65 6.06 -12.95
N LYS A 17 1.81 6.53 -13.89
CA LYS A 17 1.75 7.96 -14.24
C LYS A 17 1.17 8.78 -13.10
N ARG A 18 0.17 8.22 -12.42
CA ARG A 18 -0.43 8.82 -11.22
C ARG A 18 0.58 8.90 -10.08
N ASP A 19 1.18 7.78 -9.72
CA ASP A 19 2.16 7.70 -8.62
C ASP A 19 3.37 8.62 -8.92
N HIS A 20 3.78 8.73 -10.19
CA HIS A 20 4.81 9.69 -10.62
C HIS A 20 4.37 11.16 -10.47
N ALA A 21 3.15 11.50 -10.88
CA ALA A 21 2.62 12.85 -10.74
C ALA A 21 2.51 13.26 -9.26
N GLU A 22 2.07 12.35 -8.40
CA GLU A 22 2.00 12.56 -6.95
C GLU A 22 3.40 12.77 -6.35
N PHE A 23 4.37 11.95 -6.74
CA PHE A 23 5.77 12.12 -6.31
C PHE A 23 6.35 13.48 -6.74
N GLN A 24 6.13 13.89 -8.00
CA GLN A 24 6.56 15.21 -8.48
C GLN A 24 5.87 16.36 -7.72
N ALA A 25 4.59 16.22 -7.39
CA ALA A 25 3.86 17.19 -6.59
C ALA A 25 4.44 17.28 -5.17
N ALA A 26 4.73 16.15 -4.53
CA ALA A 26 5.36 16.10 -3.22
C ALA A 26 6.75 16.78 -3.21
N LEU A 27 7.58 16.56 -4.24
CA LEU A 27 8.88 17.24 -4.35
C LEU A 27 8.72 18.76 -4.52
N ARG A 28 7.73 19.22 -5.28
CA ARG A 28 7.42 20.65 -5.40
C ARG A 28 6.94 21.22 -4.06
N ALA A 29 6.07 20.49 -3.37
CA ALA A 29 5.57 20.81 -2.03
C ALA A 29 6.70 20.92 -0.99
N GLY A 30 7.70 20.03 -1.03
CA GLY A 30 8.87 20.14 -0.16
C GLY A 30 9.68 21.41 -0.40
N ARG A 31 9.92 21.76 -1.67
CA ARG A 31 10.67 22.98 -2.02
C ARG A 31 9.96 24.27 -1.62
N GLN A 32 8.64 24.35 -1.78
CA GLN A 32 7.86 25.52 -1.33
C GLN A 32 7.88 25.67 0.19
N VAL A 33 7.85 24.57 0.96
CA VAL A 33 7.99 24.60 2.41
C VAL A 33 9.37 25.14 2.81
N SER A 34 10.45 24.63 2.22
CA SER A 34 11.80 25.13 2.50
C SER A 34 11.96 26.62 2.17
N LYS A 35 11.36 27.09 1.07
CA LYS A 35 11.34 28.52 0.72
C LYS A 35 10.51 29.36 1.69
N ALA A 36 9.34 28.89 2.10
CA ALA A 36 8.48 29.60 3.06
C ALA A 36 9.18 29.77 4.42
N VAL A 37 9.87 28.72 4.89
CA VAL A 37 10.69 28.76 6.10
C VAL A 37 11.84 29.78 5.97
N ALA A 38 12.55 29.79 4.84
CA ALA A 38 13.63 30.75 4.60
C ALA A 38 13.13 32.20 4.55
N ASN A 39 11.95 32.45 3.99
CA ASN A 39 11.36 33.78 3.83
C ASN A 39 10.46 34.20 5.02
N GLY A 40 10.39 33.41 6.10
CA GLY A 40 9.53 33.69 7.26
C GLY A 40 8.03 33.79 6.94
N THR A 41 7.58 33.20 5.83
CA THR A 41 6.18 33.26 5.35
C THR A 41 5.41 32.02 5.84
N PRO A 42 4.10 32.11 6.13
CA PRO A 42 3.31 30.96 6.58
C PRO A 42 3.41 29.75 5.65
N LEU A 43 3.51 28.56 6.26
CA LEU A 43 3.69 27.29 5.56
C LEU A 43 2.50 27.03 4.60
N PRO A 44 2.75 26.56 3.37
CA PRO A 44 1.66 26.16 2.49
C PRO A 44 0.88 24.98 3.10
N PRO A 45 -0.46 24.92 2.91
CA PRO A 45 -1.28 23.83 3.43
C PRO A 45 -0.81 22.48 2.86
N PRO A 46 -0.84 21.41 3.67
CA PRO A 46 -0.39 20.09 3.24
C PRO A 46 -1.24 19.59 2.06
N PRO A 47 -0.61 18.99 1.03
CA PRO A 47 -1.36 18.36 -0.05
C PRO A 47 -2.23 17.24 0.53
N GLN A 48 -3.51 17.21 0.15
CA GLN A 48 -4.43 16.16 0.56
C GLN A 48 -3.94 14.82 -0.02
N SER A 49 -3.69 13.85 0.85
CA SER A 49 -3.28 12.51 0.44
C SER A 49 -4.43 11.82 -0.29
N SER A 50 -4.14 11.18 -1.41
CA SER A 50 -5.12 10.61 -2.33
C SER A 50 -5.68 9.27 -1.81
N GLU A 51 -6.29 9.26 -0.61
CA GLU A 51 -6.95 8.09 -0.01
C GLU A 51 -8.13 7.55 -0.84
N GLU A 52 -8.60 8.29 -1.84
CA GLU A 52 -9.81 8.00 -2.62
C GLU A 52 -9.69 6.79 -3.57
N TRP A 53 -8.48 6.26 -3.80
CA TRP A 53 -8.23 5.22 -4.81
C TRP A 53 -7.60 3.95 -4.25
N ASP A 54 -7.95 3.59 -3.02
CA ASP A 54 -7.49 2.35 -2.38
C ASP A 54 -8.26 1.14 -2.93
N ASP A 55 -7.77 0.52 -4.00
CA ASP A 55 -8.32 -0.74 -4.57
C ASP A 55 -8.16 -1.96 -3.63
N ARG A 56 -7.72 -1.75 -2.38
CA ARG A 56 -7.53 -2.82 -1.40
C ARG A 56 -8.83 -3.11 -0.65
N VAL A 57 -9.27 -4.35 -0.72
CA VAL A 57 -10.43 -4.88 0.00
C VAL A 57 -10.06 -5.08 1.48
N LEU A 58 -10.93 -4.62 2.38
CA LEU A 58 -10.79 -4.81 3.82
C LEU A 58 -11.36 -6.16 4.25
N CYS A 59 -10.58 -6.93 5.02
CA CYS A 59 -11.04 -8.22 5.54
C CYS A 59 -12.02 -8.03 6.72
N PRO A 60 -13.23 -8.61 6.68
CA PRO A 60 -14.25 -8.43 7.73
C PRO A 60 -13.87 -9.12 9.06
N HIS A 61 -12.93 -10.06 9.05
CA HIS A 61 -12.53 -10.82 10.24
C HIS A 61 -11.32 -10.26 10.98
N CYS A 62 -10.41 -9.57 10.29
CA CYS A 62 -9.18 -9.04 10.93
C CYS A 62 -8.87 -7.56 10.62
N GLY A 63 -9.70 -6.89 9.82
CA GLY A 63 -9.55 -5.46 9.50
C GLY A 63 -8.35 -5.09 8.62
N ARG A 64 -7.53 -6.06 8.19
CA ARG A 64 -6.39 -5.80 7.29
C ARG A 64 -6.86 -5.58 5.85
N LYS A 65 -6.20 -4.67 5.13
CA LYS A 65 -6.47 -4.32 3.73
C LYS A 65 -5.57 -5.12 2.77
N PHE A 66 -6.14 -5.77 1.76
CA PHE A 66 -5.43 -6.59 0.78
C PHE A 66 -5.84 -6.23 -0.65
N ASN A 67 -4.96 -6.47 -1.64
CA ASN A 67 -5.40 -6.39 -3.03
C ASN A 67 -6.45 -7.48 -3.33
N ALA A 68 -7.22 -7.34 -4.42
CA ALA A 68 -8.33 -8.25 -4.75
C ALA A 68 -7.91 -9.74 -4.75
N ASN A 69 -6.84 -10.10 -5.45
CA ASN A 69 -6.38 -11.49 -5.53
C ASN A 69 -5.89 -12.06 -4.18
N ALA A 70 -5.25 -11.22 -3.37
CA ALA A 70 -4.83 -11.60 -2.03
C ALA A 70 -6.03 -11.73 -1.09
N ALA A 71 -7.05 -10.88 -1.22
CA ALA A 71 -8.27 -10.93 -0.43
C ALA A 71 -9.02 -12.25 -0.65
N GLU A 72 -9.16 -12.71 -1.90
CA GLU A 72 -9.78 -14.00 -2.26
C GLU A 72 -9.15 -15.18 -1.52
N ARG A 73 -7.81 -15.19 -1.41
CA ARG A 73 -7.07 -16.25 -0.71
C ARG A 73 -7.00 -16.02 0.80
N HIS A 74 -7.10 -14.77 1.24
CA HIS A 74 -6.96 -14.36 2.62
C HIS A 74 -8.24 -14.58 3.41
N ILE A 75 -9.39 -14.15 2.90
CA ILE A 75 -10.69 -14.20 3.59
C ILE A 75 -11.00 -15.62 4.14
N PRO A 76 -10.99 -16.70 3.33
CA PRO A 76 -11.36 -18.04 3.83
C PRO A 76 -10.38 -18.56 4.89
N LYS A 77 -9.09 -18.26 4.75
CA LYS A 77 -8.07 -18.63 5.75
C LYS A 77 -8.21 -17.80 7.02
N CYS A 78 -8.52 -16.52 6.88
CA CYS A 78 -8.63 -15.59 7.99
C CYS A 78 -9.83 -15.90 8.89
N THR A 79 -10.93 -16.41 8.33
CA THR A 79 -12.08 -16.89 9.11
C THR A 79 -11.68 -18.00 10.08
N SER A 80 -10.82 -18.93 9.65
CA SER A 80 -10.31 -20.03 10.46
C SER A 80 -9.22 -19.60 11.46
N ILE A 81 -8.41 -18.60 11.11
CA ILE A 81 -7.23 -18.15 11.88
C ILE A 81 -7.55 -16.90 12.72
N MET A 82 -8.79 -16.73 13.17
CA MET A 82 -9.20 -15.55 13.94
C MET A 82 -8.46 -15.51 15.29
N ALA A 83 -7.34 -14.76 15.32
CA ALA A 83 -6.46 -14.40 16.45
C ALA A 83 -5.33 -15.37 16.90
N LYS A 84 -4.11 -15.17 16.37
CA LYS A 84 -2.87 -15.28 17.18
C LYS A 84 -1.78 -14.38 16.57
N PRO A 85 -1.42 -13.25 17.20
CA PRO A 85 -0.37 -13.32 18.24
C PRO A 85 -0.60 -12.37 19.43
N LYS A 86 -0.17 -12.75 20.64
CA LYS A 86 -0.05 -11.78 21.74
C LYS A 86 1.18 -10.87 21.58
N MET A 87 2.26 -11.40 20.97
CA MET A 87 3.41 -10.67 20.43
C MET A 87 4.06 -11.56 19.35
N LEU A 88 4.43 -11.00 18.19
CA LEU A 88 5.40 -11.65 17.30
C LEU A 88 6.80 -11.15 17.71
N ARG A 89 7.51 -11.95 18.51
CA ARG A 89 8.91 -11.65 18.87
C ARG A 89 9.77 -11.76 17.60
N ARG A 90 10.78 -10.90 17.44
CA ARG A 90 11.76 -11.03 16.34
C ARG A 90 12.33 -12.46 16.36
N GLY A 91 12.10 -13.23 15.29
CA GLY A 91 12.48 -14.65 15.17
C GLY A 91 11.40 -15.69 15.50
N ALA A 92 10.18 -15.29 15.89
CA ALA A 92 9.08 -16.21 16.21
C ALA A 92 8.18 -16.57 15.01
N GLY A 93 8.42 -15.96 13.84
CA GLY A 93 7.85 -16.42 12.57
C GLY A 93 8.70 -17.57 12.07
N GLY A 94 8.11 -18.75 11.88
CA GLY A 94 8.82 -19.91 11.36
C GLY A 94 9.63 -19.54 10.13
N ALA A 95 10.94 -19.83 10.20
CA ALA A 95 11.86 -19.79 9.08
C ALA A 95 11.21 -20.50 7.88
N GLY A 96 10.80 -19.72 6.87
CA GLY A 96 10.45 -20.32 5.59
C GLY A 96 11.64 -21.12 5.05
N PRO A 97 11.43 -22.05 4.10
CA PRO A 97 12.47 -22.98 3.63
C PRO A 97 13.68 -22.31 2.92
N PHE A 98 13.78 -20.98 2.93
CA PHE A 98 14.81 -20.18 2.27
C PHE A 98 15.71 -19.37 3.22
N SER A 99 15.70 -19.59 4.54
CA SER A 99 16.60 -18.90 5.48
C SER A 99 17.84 -19.71 5.90
N LYS A 100 18.53 -20.32 4.94
CA LYS A 100 19.95 -20.69 5.04
C LYS A 100 20.65 -19.84 3.98
N THR A 101 21.36 -18.77 4.31
CA THR A 101 22.61 -18.77 5.07
C THR A 101 22.83 -17.42 5.76
N ALA A 102 23.08 -17.44 7.07
CA ALA A 102 23.66 -16.31 7.77
C ALA A 102 25.17 -16.33 7.55
N ALA A 103 25.70 -15.32 6.86
CA ALA A 103 27.14 -15.04 6.87
C ALA A 103 27.51 -14.46 8.25
N PRO A 104 28.50 -15.01 8.98
CA PRO A 104 29.04 -14.34 10.16
C PRO A 104 29.87 -13.14 9.69
N GLY A 105 29.60 -11.98 10.29
CA GLY A 105 30.28 -10.74 9.97
C GLY A 105 31.78 -10.78 10.27
N ARG A 106 32.56 -10.27 9.31
CA ARG A 106 33.68 -9.35 9.51
C ARG A 106 33.89 -8.52 8.24
#